data_AF-A0A284VT14-F1
#
_entry.id   AF-A0A284VT14-F1
#
_cell.length_a   1.000
_cell.length_b   1.000
_cell.length_c   1.000
_cell.angle_alpha   90.00
_cell.angle_beta   90.00
_cell.angle_gamma   90.00
#
_symmetry.space_group_name_H-M   'P 1'
#
loop_
_entity.id
_entity.type
_entity.pdbx_description
1 polymer ?
#
loop_
_entity_poly.entity_id
_entity_poly.type
_entity_poly.pdbx_seq_one_letter_code
_entity_poly.pdbx_strand_id
1 'polypeptide(L)' 'MEKWYDLYEKYRSEFKAFADFVKWYNTVRFHESLDQKHFLQTPENAFWSRLPVESKLNVFLKRMEAEINVFGRI' A
#
# COMPACT_ATOMS: atom_id res chain seq x y z
N MET A 1 10.76 9.86 6.53
CA MET A 1 9.78 10.30 7.54
C MET A 1 9.43 11.76 7.33
N GLU A 2 10.40 12.68 7.30
CA GLU A 2 10.17 14.13 7.15
C GLU A 2 9.23 14.51 5.98
N LYS A 3 9.50 14.07 4.75
CA LYS A 3 8.64 14.35 3.57
C LYS A 3 7.21 13.80 3.65
N TRP A 4 6.95 12.78 4.48
CA TRP A 4 5.60 12.24 4.62
C TRP A 4 4.73 13.20 5.42
N TYR A 5 5.27 13.77 6.49
CA TYR A 5 4.56 14.74 7.33
C TYR A 5 4.27 16.03 6.57
N ASP A 6 5.22 16.54 5.79
CA ASP A 6 4.98 17.73 4.94
C ASP A 6 3.82 17.49 3.96
N LEU A 7 3.80 16.28 3.36
CA LEU A 7 2.75 15.91 2.43
C LEU A 7 1.40 15.71 3.13
N TYR A 8 1.43 15.13 4.34
CA TYR A 8 0.26 14.99 5.17
C TYR A 8 -0.34 16.35 5.50
N GLU A 9 0.43 17.27 6.09
CA GLU A 9 -0.05 18.61 6.45
C GLU A 9 -0.59 19.38 5.24
N LYS A 10 0.06 19.25 4.07
CA LYS A 10 -0.37 19.93 2.85
C LYS A 10 -1.72 19.44 2.31
N TYR A 11 -1.95 18.13 2.27
CA TYR A 11 -3.12 17.56 1.58
C TYR A 11 -4.20 17.03 2.53
N ARG A 12 -3.94 16.92 3.84
CA ARG A 12 -4.87 16.31 4.81
C ARG A 12 -6.25 16.96 4.78
N SER A 13 -6.33 18.28 4.64
CA SER A 13 -7.60 19.03 4.63
C SER A 13 -8.52 18.68 3.44
N GLU A 14 -7.96 18.12 2.37
CA GLU A 14 -8.72 17.69 1.18
C GLU A 14 -9.48 16.36 1.40
N PHE A 15 -9.16 15.62 2.47
CA PHE A 15 -9.75 14.32 2.76
C PHE A 15 -10.68 14.36 3.96
N LYS A 16 -11.82 13.65 3.87
CA LYS A 16 -12.79 13.56 4.96
C LYS A 16 -12.25 12.74 6.13
N ALA A 17 -11.65 11.59 5.86
CA ALA A 17 -11.03 10.73 6.86
C ALA A 17 -9.54 10.50 6.61
N PHE A 18 -8.81 10.18 7.68
CA PHE A 18 -7.40 9.78 7.59
C PHE A 18 -7.21 8.56 6.67
N ALA A 19 -8.12 7.60 6.74
CA ALA A 19 -8.10 6.40 5.89
C ALA A 19 -8.16 6.76 4.40
N ASP A 20 -8.91 7.80 4.02
CA ASP A 20 -9.02 8.24 2.62
C ASP A 20 -7.69 8.83 2.14
N PHE A 21 -7.04 9.64 2.97
CA PHE A 21 -5.70 10.17 2.68
C PHE A 21 -4.69 9.04 2.51
N VAL A 22 -4.67 8.08 3.45
CA VAL A 22 -3.73 6.94 3.40
C VAL A 22 -3.97 6.08 2.16
N LYS A 23 -5.24 5.86 1.79
CA LYS A 23 -5.59 5.14 0.57
C LYS A 23 -5.06 5.87 -0.66
N TRP A 24 -5.37 7.16 -0.81
CA TRP A 24 -4.87 7.97 -1.93
C TRP A 24 -3.33 7.99 -1.99
N TYR A 25 -2.67 8.20 -0.85
CA TYR A 25 -1.22 8.24 -0.75
C TYR A 25 -0.57 6.95 -1.27
N ASN A 26 -1.14 5.79 -0.93
CA ASN A 26 -0.59 4.48 -1.25
C ASN A 26 -0.98 3.95 -2.63
N THR A 27 -2.18 4.28 -3.14
CA THR A 27 -2.71 3.64 -4.36
C THR A 27 -2.84 4.58 -5.56
N VAL A 28 -2.85 5.90 -5.36
CA VAL A 28 -3.04 6.89 -6.44
C VAL A 28 -1.80 7.75 -6.65
N ARG A 29 -1.17 8.21 -5.57
CA ARG A 29 -0.06 9.15 -5.67
C ARG A 29 1.24 8.44 -6.10
N PHE A 30 1.84 8.94 -7.18
CA PHE A 30 3.17 8.54 -7.62
C PHE A 30 4.28 9.25 -6.84
N HIS A 31 5.38 8.56 -6.55
CA HIS A 31 6.50 9.12 -5.78
C HIS A 31 7.80 9.02 -6.56
N GLU A 32 8.47 10.15 -6.75
CA GLU A 32 9.78 10.22 -7.43
C GLU A 32 10.86 9.43 -6.69
N SER A 33 10.81 9.39 -5.35
CA SER A 33 11.74 8.57 -4.56
C SER A 33 11.57 7.06 -4.77
N LEU A 34 10.50 6.63 -5.46
CA LEU A 34 10.24 5.24 -5.82
C LEU A 34 10.55 4.96 -7.30
N ASP A 35 11.00 5.95 -8.06
CA ASP A 35 11.35 5.80 -9.47
C ASP A 35 12.42 4.73 -9.66
N GLN A 36 12.11 3.75 -10.52
CA GLN A 36 13.09 2.80 -11.02
C GLN A 36 13.18 2.98 -12.53
N LYS A 37 14.32 3.52 -12.99
CA LYS A 37 14.65 3.64 -14.43
C LYS A 37 13.55 4.36 -15.24
N HIS A 38 13.09 5.52 -14.76
CA HIS A 38 12.12 6.39 -15.43
C HIS A 38 10.66 5.92 -15.37
N PHE A 39 10.33 5.05 -14.41
CA PHE A 39 8.96 4.64 -14.13
C PHE A 39 8.59 5.03 -12.70
N LEU A 40 7.76 6.08 -12.58
CA LEU A 40 7.15 6.46 -11.32
C LEU A 40 6.25 5.34 -10.80
N GLN A 41 6.29 5.09 -9.49
CA GLN A 41 5.47 4.08 -8.82
C GLN A 41 4.66 4.69 -7.69
N THR A 42 3.49 4.11 -7.44
CA THR A 42 2.78 4.28 -6.18
C THR A 42 3.49 3.45 -5.08
N PRO A 43 3.33 3.80 -3.79
CA PRO A 43 3.91 3.03 -2.70
C PRO A 43 3.46 1.57 -2.72
N GLU A 44 2.19 1.31 -3.04
CA GLU A 44 1.65 -0.05 -3.17
C GLU A 44 2.35 -0.84 -4.27
N ASN A 45 2.51 -0.26 -5.47
CA ASN A 45 3.20 -0.91 -6.57
C ASN A 45 4.68 -1.19 -6.24
N ALA A 46 5.36 -0.23 -5.63
CA ALA A 46 6.75 -0.40 -5.20
C ALA A 46 6.88 -1.49 -4.13
N PHE A 47 5.96 -1.53 -3.16
CA PHE A 47 5.93 -2.55 -2.12
C PHE A 47 5.78 -3.95 -2.74
N TRP A 48 4.73 -4.17 -3.55
CA TRP A 48 4.48 -5.48 -4.16
C TRP A 48 5.55 -5.89 -5.17
N SER A 49 6.10 -4.97 -5.96
CA SER A 49 7.15 -5.32 -6.92
C SER A 49 8.44 -5.76 -6.24
N ARG A 50 8.81 -5.13 -5.12
CA ARG A 50 10.06 -5.40 -4.39
C ARG A 50 9.94 -6.52 -3.35
N LEU A 51 8.74 -6.92 -2.99
CA LEU A 51 8.52 -8.01 -2.04
C LEU A 51 9.11 -9.33 -2.59
N PRO A 52 9.89 -10.11 -1.82
CA PRO A 52 10.36 -11.43 -2.23
C PRO A 52 9.20 -12.35 -2.60
N VAL A 53 9.42 -13.27 -3.55
CA VAL A 53 8.37 -14.17 -4.05
C VAL A 53 7.83 -15.06 -2.95
N GLU A 54 8.69 -15.55 -2.08
CA GLU A 54 8.35 -16.39 -0.93
C GLU A 54 7.43 -15.64 0.04
N SER A 55 7.67 -14.33 0.20
CA SER A 55 6.83 -13.47 1.03
C SER A 55 5.44 -13.27 0.41
N LYS A 56 5.35 -13.11 -0.91
CA LYS A 56 4.06 -13.03 -1.62
C LYS A 56 3.26 -14.32 -1.46
N LEU A 57 3.92 -15.47 -1.65
CA LEU A 57 3.31 -16.79 -1.47
C LEU A 57 2.79 -16.96 -0.05
N ASN A 58 3.57 -16.60 0.96
CA ASN A 58 3.15 -16.70 2.36
C ASN A 58 1.93 -15.80 2.66
N VAL A 59 1.90 -14.57 2.13
CA VAL A 59 0.72 -13.69 2.28
C VAL A 59 -0.52 -14.31 1.63
N PHE A 60 -0.37 -14.91 0.45
CA PHE A 60 -1.45 -15.61 -0.24
C PHE A 60 -1.97 -16.80 0.58
N LEU A 61 -1.09 -17.69 1.05
CA LEU A 61 -1.48 -18.85 1.86
C LEU A 61 -2.20 -18.44 3.14
N LYS A 62 -1.70 -17.44 3.87
CA LYS A 62 -2.36 -16.92 5.07
C LYS A 62 -3.76 -16.37 4.80
N ARG A 63 -3.96 -15.70 3.67
CA ARG A 63 -5.28 -15.20 3.27
C ARG A 63 -6.23 -16.34 2.95
N MET A 64 -5.78 -17.35 2.20
CA MET A 64 -6.57 -18.55 1.94
C MET A 64 -6.98 -19.26 3.23
N GLU A 65 -6.04 -19.46 4.16
CA GLU A 65 -6.34 -20.07 5.46
C GLU A 65 -7.39 -19.28 6.24
N ALA A 66 -7.29 -17.95 6.26
CA ALA A 66 -8.27 -17.11 6.94
C ALA A 66 -9.66 -17.21 6.30
N GLU A 67 -9.75 -17.17 4.97
CA GLU A 67 -11.02 -17.30 4.25
C GLU A 67 -11.65 -18.68 4.50
N ILE A 68 -10.88 -19.77 4.34
CA ILE A 68 -11.35 -21.13 4.61
C ILE A 68 -11.83 -21.28 6.06
N ASN A 69 -11.10 -20.73 7.03
CA ASN A 69 -11.50 -20.80 8.44
C ASN A 69 -12.75 -19.96 8.76
N VAL A 70 -13.04 -18.92 7.98
CA VAL A 70 -14.30 -18.16 8.09
C VAL A 70 -15.46 -18.96 7.46
N PHE A 71 -15.25 -19.59 6.31
CA PHE A 71 -16.27 -20.38 5.63
C PHE A 71 -16.53 -21.76 6.28
N GLY A 72 -15.54 -22.35 6.94
CA GLY A 72 -15.66 -23.63 7.66
C GLY A 72 -16.30 -23.52 9.05
N ARG A 73 -16.75 -22.32 9.45
CA ARG A 73 -17.47 -22.06 10.71
C ARG A 73 -19.00 -21.97 10.53
N ILE A 74 -19.50 -22.35 9.35
CA ILE A 74 -20.94 -22.41 9.02
C ILE A 74 -21.39 -23.86 9.06
#